data_AF-A0A8X6H0L1-F1
#
_entry.id   AF-A0A8X6H0L1-F1
#
_cell.length_a   1.000
_cell.length_b   1.000
_cell.length_c   1.000
_cell.angle_alpha   90.00
_cell.angle_beta   90.00
_cell.angle_gamma   90.00
#
_symmetry.space_group_name_H-M   'P 1'
#
loop_
_entity.id
_entity.type
_entity.pdbx_description
1 polymer ?
#
loop_
_entity_poly.entity_id
_entity_poly.type
_entity_poly.pdbx_seq_one_letter_code
_entity_poly.pdbx_strand_id
1 'polypeptide(L)'
;MSSAPFFINRRQLQVVCQQIFSALYRVLCKGKVCYGAGCTEVSTAQLWATKLKENSSSIQSEFKCTLGQLEFVKFAFLKSIIDFCVALHQGTHLDFVTEAVYGHLWKMKDGQFPNEMEHCACGRYSASGIDSWMFLSDIGKSDLHLQTSSKESFQSPFDLLVLDELSCKESAFSLAFEVTSLLLRTTVVVNKR
;
A
#
# COMPACT_ATOMS: atom_id res chain seq x y z
N MET A 1 3.95 -28.89 17.37
CA MET A 1 3.78 -27.52 17.91
C MET A 1 2.28 -27.28 18.06
N SER A 2 1.80 -27.19 19.29
CA SER A 2 0.37 -27.04 19.61
C SER A 2 -0.04 -25.59 19.34
N SER A 3 -0.97 -25.38 18.41
CA SER A 3 -1.63 -24.09 18.21
C SER A 3 -2.50 -23.82 19.44
N ALA A 4 -2.12 -22.81 20.22
CA ALA A 4 -2.95 -22.35 21.32
C ALA A 4 -4.32 -21.91 20.76
N PRO A 5 -5.44 -22.32 21.38
CA PRO A 5 -6.77 -21.93 20.91
C PRO A 5 -6.94 -20.41 21.00
N PHE A 6 -7.27 -19.79 19.87
CA PHE A 6 -7.57 -18.37 19.77
C PHE A 6 -8.93 -18.11 20.43
N PHE A 7 -8.94 -17.84 21.74
CA PHE A 7 -10.16 -17.44 22.44
C PHE A 7 -10.49 -15.98 22.12
N ILE A 8 -11.23 -15.75 21.03
CA ILE A 8 -11.88 -14.45 20.78
C ILE A 8 -12.96 -14.28 21.85
N ASN A 9 -12.80 -13.30 22.73
CA ASN A 9 -13.83 -13.04 23.73
C ASN A 9 -15.10 -12.45 23.07
N ARG A 10 -16.25 -12.59 23.73
CA ARG A 10 -17.55 -12.14 23.20
C ARG A 10 -17.55 -10.68 22.71
N ARG A 11 -16.81 -9.80 23.38
CA ARG A 11 -16.71 -8.38 23.02
C ARG A 11 -15.90 -8.17 21.73
N GLN A 12 -14.79 -8.88 21.58
CA GLN A 12 -13.98 -8.84 20.36
C GLN A 12 -14.79 -9.35 19.16
N LEU A 13 -15.53 -10.45 19.34
CA LEU A 13 -16.40 -10.98 18.28
C LEU A 13 -17.48 -9.94 17.88
N GLN A 14 -18.10 -9.28 18.86
CA GLN A 14 -19.09 -8.24 18.60
C GLN A 14 -18.51 -7.08 17.79
N VAL A 15 -17.31 -6.60 18.13
CA VAL A 15 -16.63 -5.53 17.38
C VAL A 15 -16.34 -5.96 15.94
N VAL A 16 -15.82 -7.18 15.75
CA VAL A 16 -15.53 -7.72 14.41
C VAL A 16 -16.81 -7.83 13.58
N CYS A 17 -17.89 -8.38 14.14
CA CYS A 17 -19.17 -8.46 13.43
C CYS A 17 -19.69 -7.07 13.04
N GLN A 18 -19.62 -6.09 13.94
CA GLN A 18 -20.03 -4.71 13.64
C GLN A 18 -19.20 -4.10 12.51
N GLN A 19 -17.89 -4.33 12.50
CA GLN A 19 -17.01 -3.88 11.43
C GLN A 19 -17.35 -4.53 10.09
N ILE A 20 -17.59 -5.85 10.08
CA ILE A 20 -18.00 -6.59 8.87
C ILE A 20 -19.32 -6.04 8.32
N PHE A 21 -20.35 -5.91 9.16
CA PHE A 21 -21.64 -5.38 8.70
C PHE A 21 -21.53 -3.96 8.17
N SER A 22 -20.75 -3.11 8.85
CA SER A 22 -20.55 -1.73 8.43
C SER A 22 -19.79 -1.64 7.10
N ALA A 23 -18.75 -2.45 6.93
CA ALA A 23 -17.99 -2.52 5.68
C ALA A 23 -18.86 -3.05 4.53
N LEU A 24 -19.58 -4.14 4.74
CA LEU A 24 -20.48 -4.73 3.75
C LEU A 24 -21.56 -3.73 3.32
N TYR A 25 -22.20 -3.05 4.27
CA TYR A 25 -23.20 -2.02 3.98
C TYR A 25 -22.63 -0.90 3.11
N ARG A 26 -21.45 -0.36 3.46
CA ARG A 26 -20.82 0.72 2.68
C ARG A 26 -20.40 0.27 1.29
N VAL A 27 -19.86 -0.94 1.15
CA VAL A 27 -19.52 -1.53 -0.15
C VAL A 27 -20.77 -1.70 -1.01
N LEU A 28 -21.87 -2.21 -0.45
CA LEU A 28 -23.14 -2.36 -1.17
C LEU A 28 -23.76 -1.01 -1.59
N CYS A 29 -23.63 0.02 -0.76
CA CYS A 29 -24.18 1.34 -1.06
C CYS A 29 -23.34 2.17 -2.03
N LYS A 30 -22.01 2.13 -1.92
CA LYS A 30 -21.10 2.97 -2.72
C LYS A 30 -20.46 2.25 -3.90
N GLY A 31 -20.41 0.92 -3.89
CA GLY A 31 -19.96 0.08 -5.01
C GLY A 31 -18.49 0.19 -5.39
N LYS A 32 -17.63 0.80 -4.58
CA LYS A 32 -16.21 1.00 -4.91
C LYS A 32 -15.28 0.27 -3.95
N VAL A 33 -14.46 -0.60 -4.53
CA VAL A 33 -13.43 -1.39 -3.84
C VAL A 33 -12.10 -1.23 -4.56
N CYS A 34 -11.01 -1.50 -3.85
CA CYS A 34 -9.66 -1.54 -4.41
C CYS A 34 -8.93 -2.79 -3.90
N TYR A 35 -7.79 -3.14 -4.51
CA TYR A 35 -7.01 -4.31 -4.11
C TYR A 35 -6.39 -4.08 -2.73
N GLY A 36 -6.68 -4.99 -1.80
CA GLY A 36 -6.17 -4.90 -0.44
C GLY A 36 -4.76 -5.43 -0.27
N ALA A 37 -4.43 -5.76 0.98
CA ALA A 37 -3.13 -6.32 1.37
C ALA A 37 -1.91 -5.44 1.02
N GLY A 38 -2.09 -4.13 0.88
CA GLY A 38 -1.02 -3.19 0.53
C GLY A 38 -0.84 -2.97 -0.98
N CYS A 39 -1.55 -3.69 -1.85
CA CYS A 39 -1.37 -3.54 -3.31
C CYS A 39 -1.79 -2.16 -3.82
N THR A 40 -2.91 -1.62 -3.32
CA THR A 40 -3.35 -0.27 -3.70
C THR A 40 -2.33 0.78 -3.28
N GLU A 41 -1.79 0.67 -2.06
CA GLU A 41 -0.80 1.59 -1.52
C GLU A 41 0.51 1.58 -2.31
N VAL A 42 1.01 0.39 -2.67
CA VAL A 42 2.23 0.22 -3.46
C VAL A 42 2.06 0.82 -4.86
N SER A 43 0.98 0.46 -5.56
CA SER A 43 0.65 1.01 -6.87
C SER A 43 0.50 2.54 -6.82
N THR A 44 -0.15 3.07 -5.77
CA THR A 44 -0.32 4.51 -5.56
C THR A 44 1.01 5.20 -5.27
N ALA A 45 1.89 4.59 -4.49
CA ALA A 45 3.22 5.11 -4.20
C ALA A 45 4.08 5.21 -5.46
N GLN A 46 4.03 4.21 -6.34
CA GLN A 46 4.69 4.26 -7.64
C GLN A 46 4.12 5.39 -8.50
N LEU A 47 2.79 5.52 -8.59
CA LEU A 47 2.14 6.59 -9.33
C LEU A 47 2.54 7.98 -8.80
N TRP A 48 2.59 8.17 -7.48
CA TRP A 48 3.04 9.42 -6.87
C TRP A 48 4.52 9.70 -7.16
N ALA A 49 5.39 8.70 -7.11
CA ALA A 49 6.79 8.85 -7.47
C ALA A 49 6.95 9.39 -8.90
N THR A 50 6.23 8.79 -9.87
CA THR A 50 6.24 9.22 -11.27
C THR A 50 5.71 10.64 -11.41
N LYS A 51 4.53 10.95 -10.83
CA LYS A 51 3.93 12.29 -10.91
C LYS A 51 4.80 13.36 -10.26
N LEU A 52 5.43 13.09 -9.12
CA LEU A 52 6.32 14.04 -8.45
C LEU A 52 7.56 14.33 -9.30
N LYS A 53 8.11 13.32 -9.99
CA LYS A 53 9.22 13.51 -10.90
C LYS A 53 8.82 14.38 -12.10
N GLU A 54 7.71 14.04 -12.76
CA GLU A 54 7.17 14.76 -13.91
C GLU A 54 6.86 16.23 -13.60
N ASN A 55 6.39 16.52 -12.38
CA ASN A 55 5.99 17.86 -11.97
C ASN A 55 7.02 18.59 -11.10
N SER A 56 8.24 18.04 -10.98
CA SER A 56 9.26 18.52 -10.03
C SER A 56 9.61 20.00 -10.18
N SER A 57 9.75 20.50 -11.40
CA SER A 57 10.02 21.93 -11.67
C SER A 57 8.86 22.84 -11.26
N SER A 58 7.62 22.41 -11.50
CA SER A 58 6.41 23.17 -11.12
C SER A 58 6.31 23.27 -9.59
N ILE A 59 6.50 22.14 -8.90
CA ILE A 59 6.44 22.05 -7.44
C ILE A 59 7.54 22.92 -6.80
N GLN A 60 8.78 22.86 -7.31
CA GLN A 60 9.86 23.73 -6.82
C GLN A 60 9.50 25.21 -6.93
N SER A 61 8.89 25.62 -8.05
CA SER A 61 8.47 27.01 -8.26
C SER A 61 7.33 27.43 -7.33
N GLU A 62 6.34 26.57 -7.14
CA GLU A 62 5.16 26.84 -6.29
C GLU A 62 5.54 26.92 -4.81
N PHE A 63 6.28 25.92 -4.32
CA PHE A 63 6.62 25.80 -2.90
C PHE A 63 7.94 26.48 -2.51
N LYS A 64 8.62 27.12 -3.47
CA LYS A 64 9.91 27.81 -3.27
C LYS A 64 10.95 26.91 -2.57
N CYS A 65 11.01 25.65 -2.97
CA CYS A 65 11.93 24.66 -2.43
C CYS A 65 13.01 24.26 -3.45
N THR A 66 14.12 23.72 -2.96
CA THR A 66 15.16 23.12 -3.81
C THR A 66 14.78 21.70 -4.22
N LEU A 67 15.38 21.20 -5.31
CA LEU A 67 15.22 19.80 -5.71
C LEU A 67 15.59 18.83 -4.59
N GLY A 68 16.66 19.10 -3.83
CA GLY A 68 17.05 18.25 -2.70
C GLY A 68 16.00 18.20 -1.59
N GLN A 69 15.34 19.32 -1.29
CA GLN A 69 14.24 19.35 -0.31
C GLN A 69 13.03 18.55 -0.83
N LEU A 70 12.67 18.72 -2.11
CA LEU A 70 11.58 17.98 -2.72
C LEU A 70 11.86 16.47 -2.73
N GLU A 71 13.07 16.06 -3.11
CA GLU A 71 13.50 14.66 -3.12
C GLU A 71 13.50 14.05 -1.72
N PHE A 72 13.92 14.81 -0.70
CA PHE A 72 13.86 14.36 0.70
C PHE A 72 12.42 14.12 1.16
N VAL A 73 11.51 15.07 0.89
CA VAL A 73 10.08 14.93 1.24
C VAL A 73 9.46 13.77 0.48
N LYS A 74 9.73 13.64 -0.83
CA LYS A 74 9.30 12.50 -1.66
C LYS A 74 9.76 11.18 -1.03
N PHE A 75 11.05 11.06 -0.72
CA PHE A 75 11.61 9.85 -0.14
C PHE A 75 10.95 9.50 1.21
N ALA A 76 10.86 10.46 2.13
CA ALA A 76 10.28 10.23 3.45
C ALA A 76 8.79 9.81 3.35
N PHE A 77 8.04 10.48 2.47
CA PHE A 77 6.64 10.20 2.24
C PHE A 77 6.44 8.79 1.64
N LEU A 78 7.12 8.47 0.54
CA LEU A 78 7.01 7.15 -0.09
C LEU A 78 7.45 6.04 0.85
N LYS A 79 8.56 6.24 1.57
CA LYS A 79 9.03 5.27 2.57
C LYS A 79 7.97 4.99 3.62
N SER A 80 7.25 6.00 4.12
CA SER A 80 6.20 5.78 5.13
C SER A 80 5.07 4.87 4.64
N ILE A 81 4.71 4.96 3.36
CA ILE A 81 3.72 4.08 2.72
C ILE A 81 4.26 2.66 2.63
N ILE A 82 5.51 2.52 2.22
CA ILE A 82 6.17 1.21 2.09
C ILE A 82 6.33 0.53 3.45
N ASP A 83 6.75 1.26 4.48
CA ASP A 83 6.85 0.77 5.86
C ASP A 83 5.49 0.25 6.35
N PHE A 84 4.40 0.96 6.05
CA PHE A 84 3.05 0.52 6.38
C PHE A 84 2.69 -0.81 5.69
N CYS A 85 2.97 -0.95 4.39
CA CYS A 85 2.71 -2.18 3.64
C CYS A 85 3.49 -3.37 4.21
N VAL A 86 4.76 -3.17 4.58
CA VAL A 86 5.60 -4.21 5.19
C VAL A 86 5.07 -4.60 6.57
N ALA A 87 4.69 -3.62 7.38
CA ALA A 87 4.16 -3.84 8.73
C ALA A 87 2.85 -4.63 8.72
N LEU A 88 1.99 -4.41 7.71
CA LEU A 88 0.74 -5.17 7.53
C LEU A 88 0.98 -6.68 7.49
N HIS A 89 2.12 -7.10 6.94
CA HIS A 89 2.49 -8.51 6.75
C HIS A 89 3.50 -9.03 7.77
N GLN A 90 3.84 -8.23 8.79
CA GLN A 90 4.82 -8.56 9.83
C GLN A 90 6.18 -9.00 9.27
N GLY A 91 6.62 -8.40 8.16
CA GLY A 91 7.90 -8.71 7.53
C GLY A 91 8.90 -7.55 7.59
N THR A 92 9.91 -7.65 6.74
CA THR A 92 10.95 -6.65 6.50
C THR A 92 10.91 -6.21 5.04
N HIS A 93 11.55 -5.09 4.69
CA HIS A 93 11.59 -4.61 3.29
C HIS A 93 12.19 -5.61 2.31
N LEU A 94 13.07 -6.50 2.78
CA LEU A 94 13.73 -7.52 1.97
C LEU A 94 12.81 -8.71 1.66
N ASP A 95 11.70 -8.82 2.38
CA ASP A 95 10.73 -9.90 2.18
C ASP A 95 9.72 -9.56 1.08
N PHE A 96 9.75 -8.35 0.52
CA PHE A 96 8.72 -7.90 -0.42
C PHE A 96 9.27 -7.28 -1.69
N VAL A 97 8.62 -7.64 -2.79
CA VAL A 97 8.88 -7.11 -4.13
C VAL A 97 7.59 -6.62 -4.75
N THR A 98 7.74 -5.78 -5.75
CA THR A 98 6.69 -5.30 -6.65
C THR A 98 7.13 -5.56 -8.08
N GLU A 99 6.18 -5.51 -9.01
CA GLU A 99 6.44 -5.58 -10.44
C GLU A 99 5.94 -4.31 -11.14
N ALA A 100 6.43 -4.07 -12.36
CA ALA A 100 6.21 -2.82 -13.09
C ALA A 100 4.94 -2.81 -13.96
N VAL A 101 4.28 -3.94 -14.12
CA VAL A 101 3.09 -4.08 -14.97
C VAL A 101 1.86 -3.64 -14.18
N TYR A 102 1.63 -4.22 -13.01
CA TYR A 102 0.42 -3.98 -12.21
C TYR A 102 0.68 -3.22 -10.90
N GLY A 103 1.94 -3.13 -10.43
CA GLY A 103 2.29 -2.50 -9.16
C GLY A 103 1.79 -3.28 -7.94
N HIS A 104 1.71 -4.60 -8.04
CA HIS A 104 1.23 -5.45 -6.95
C HIS A 104 2.31 -5.79 -5.93
N LEU A 105 1.90 -6.06 -4.68
CA LEU A 105 2.78 -6.48 -3.61
C LEU A 105 2.92 -8.00 -3.58
N TRP A 106 4.16 -8.48 -3.49
CA TRP A 106 4.50 -9.89 -3.44
C TRP A 106 5.46 -10.18 -2.31
N LYS A 107 5.30 -11.34 -1.67
CA LYS A 107 6.20 -11.80 -0.63
C LYS A 107 7.21 -12.77 -1.22
N MET A 108 8.49 -12.50 -1.02
CA MET A 108 9.58 -13.41 -1.32
C MET A 108 9.59 -14.56 -0.32
N LYS A 109 9.97 -15.76 -0.78
CA LYS A 109 10.20 -16.92 0.09
C LYS A 109 11.66 -17.30 0.02
N ASP A 110 12.30 -17.41 1.19
CA ASP A 110 13.71 -17.77 1.32
C ASP A 110 14.65 -16.93 0.45
N GLY A 111 14.34 -15.62 0.32
CA GLY A 111 15.10 -14.68 -0.50
C GLY A 111 14.96 -14.86 -2.01
N GLN A 112 14.00 -15.68 -2.48
CA GLN A 112 13.74 -15.91 -3.89
C GLN A 112 12.54 -15.09 -4.37
N PHE A 113 12.62 -14.62 -5.62
CA PHE A 113 11.51 -13.95 -6.29
C PHE A 113 10.32 -14.90 -6.44
N PRO A 114 9.09 -14.37 -6.47
CA PRO A 114 7.91 -15.19 -6.62
C PRO A 114 7.95 -16.05 -7.89
N ASN A 115 7.69 -17.35 -7.77
CA ASN A 115 7.57 -18.23 -8.94
C ASN A 115 6.15 -18.15 -9.55
N GLU A 116 5.98 -18.66 -10.77
CA GLU A 116 4.73 -18.54 -11.54
C GLU A 116 3.46 -19.07 -10.84
N MET A 117 3.62 -19.97 -9.85
CA MET A 117 2.53 -20.53 -9.05
C MET A 117 2.17 -19.67 -7.83
N GLU A 118 3.01 -18.69 -7.48
CA GLU A 118 2.78 -17.77 -6.39
C GLU A 118 1.89 -16.62 -6.81
N HIS A 119 1.21 -16.03 -5.84
CA HIS A 119 0.18 -15.01 -6.06
C HIS A 119 0.53 -13.71 -5.34
N CYS A 120 0.02 -12.58 -5.84
CA CYS A 120 0.10 -11.30 -5.13
C CYS A 120 -0.50 -11.47 -3.73
N ALA A 121 -0.10 -10.60 -2.80
CA ALA A 121 -0.68 -10.53 -1.46
C ALA A 121 -2.21 -10.30 -1.50
N CYS A 122 -2.72 -9.72 -2.59
CA CYS A 122 -4.15 -9.51 -2.83
C CYS A 122 -4.92 -10.75 -3.32
N GLY A 123 -4.21 -11.81 -3.70
CA GLY A 123 -4.76 -13.03 -4.31
C GLY A 123 -5.28 -12.91 -5.74
N ARG A 124 -5.19 -11.74 -6.40
CA ARG A 124 -5.76 -11.51 -7.75
C ARG A 124 -4.88 -11.98 -8.92
N TYR A 125 -3.56 -11.88 -8.81
CA TYR A 125 -2.63 -12.14 -9.91
C TYR A 125 -1.64 -13.23 -9.49
N SER A 126 -1.30 -14.13 -10.42
CA SER A 126 -0.18 -15.05 -10.28
C SER A 126 1.09 -14.44 -10.87
N ALA A 127 2.27 -14.93 -10.46
CA ALA A 127 3.54 -14.39 -10.93
C ALA A 127 3.83 -14.74 -12.42
N SER A 128 2.97 -15.54 -13.04
CA SER A 128 3.07 -15.96 -14.43
C SER A 128 3.10 -14.75 -15.37
N GLY A 129 4.17 -14.64 -16.15
CA GLY A 129 4.34 -13.56 -17.13
C GLY A 129 4.90 -12.26 -16.55
N ILE A 130 5.35 -12.25 -15.29
CA ILE A 130 6.16 -11.16 -14.72
C ILE A 130 7.64 -11.49 -14.97
N ASP A 131 8.29 -10.64 -15.76
CA ASP A 131 9.70 -10.77 -16.16
C ASP A 131 10.63 -9.81 -15.40
N SER A 132 10.06 -8.83 -14.69
CA SER A 132 10.80 -7.80 -13.98
C SER A 132 10.26 -7.61 -12.56
N TRP A 133 11.18 -7.73 -11.61
CA TRP A 133 10.94 -7.53 -10.19
C TRP A 133 11.70 -6.31 -9.67
N MET A 134 11.09 -5.64 -8.72
CA MET A 134 11.65 -4.51 -8.00
C MET A 134 11.52 -4.75 -6.51
N PHE A 135 12.59 -4.49 -5.74
CA PHE A 135 12.46 -4.44 -4.30
C PHE A 135 11.57 -3.27 -3.88
N LEU A 136 10.72 -3.51 -2.90
CA LEU A 136 9.81 -2.49 -2.41
C LEU A 136 10.55 -1.24 -1.88
N SER A 137 11.77 -1.43 -1.39
CA SER A 137 12.69 -0.36 -0.96
C SER A 137 13.17 0.58 -2.08
N ASP A 138 12.94 0.22 -3.35
CA ASP A 138 13.40 1.00 -4.51
C ASP A 138 12.30 1.85 -5.15
N ILE A 139 11.09 1.80 -4.60
CA ILE A 139 10.02 2.72 -4.98
C ILE A 139 10.47 4.16 -4.76
N GLY A 140 10.32 4.98 -5.81
CA GLY A 140 10.76 6.37 -5.81
C GLY A 140 12.20 6.60 -6.28
N LYS A 141 13.01 5.54 -6.45
CA LYS A 141 14.40 5.64 -6.95
C LYS A 141 14.51 5.35 -8.45
N SER A 142 13.64 4.51 -8.99
CA SER A 142 13.70 4.05 -10.37
C SER A 142 12.74 4.78 -11.29
N ASP A 143 13.05 4.75 -12.59
CA ASP A 143 12.21 5.27 -13.67
C ASP A 143 11.23 4.22 -14.21
N LEU A 144 10.61 3.43 -13.32
CA LEU A 144 9.61 2.47 -13.75
C LEU A 144 8.29 3.18 -14.01
N HIS A 145 7.82 3.06 -15.25
CA HIS A 145 6.47 3.39 -15.63
C HIS A 145 5.60 2.14 -15.46
N LEU A 146 4.49 2.29 -14.73
CA LEU A 146 3.44 1.27 -14.69
C LEU A 146 3.01 0.98 -16.12
N GLN A 147 3.21 -0.25 -16.59
CA GLN A 147 2.70 -0.62 -17.91
C GLN A 147 1.18 -0.73 -17.83
N THR A 148 0.47 0.18 -18.48
CA THR A 148 -1.00 0.17 -18.52
C THR A 148 -1.57 -0.96 -19.39
N SER A 149 -0.77 -1.97 -19.72
CA SER A 149 -1.11 -3.02 -20.66
C SER A 149 -0.82 -4.39 -20.06
N SER A 150 -1.89 -5.09 -19.68
CA SER A 150 -2.01 -6.47 -20.11
C SER A 150 -3.48 -6.84 -20.29
N LYS A 151 -3.72 -7.77 -21.21
CA LYS A 151 -4.99 -8.48 -21.30
C LYS A 151 -5.11 -9.34 -20.05
N GLU A 152 -6.11 -9.05 -19.23
CA GLU A 152 -6.44 -9.80 -18.03
C GLU A 152 -6.74 -11.26 -18.39
N SER A 153 -5.80 -12.18 -18.14
CA SER A 153 -6.12 -13.60 -18.13
C SER A 153 -6.69 -13.94 -16.75
N PHE A 154 -8.02 -13.91 -16.65
CA PHE A 154 -8.72 -14.44 -15.48
C PHE A 154 -8.49 -15.95 -15.42
N GLN A 155 -7.58 -16.40 -14.55
CA GLN A 155 -7.46 -17.81 -14.20
C GLN A 155 -8.12 -18.04 -12.85
N SER A 156 -9.27 -18.72 -12.86
CA SER A 156 -9.95 -19.35 -11.73
C SER A 156 -10.46 -18.43 -10.60
N PRO A 157 -11.55 -18.79 -9.89
CA PRO A 157 -11.82 -18.20 -8.58
C PRO A 157 -10.64 -18.47 -7.65
N PHE A 158 -10.04 -17.42 -7.11
CA PHE A 158 -8.97 -17.52 -6.13
C PHE A 158 -9.55 -17.83 -4.75
N ASP A 159 -8.88 -18.68 -3.98
CA ASP A 159 -9.30 -19.07 -2.63
C ASP A 159 -9.34 -17.90 -1.63
N LEU A 160 -8.63 -16.79 -1.93
CA LEU A 160 -8.60 -15.60 -1.07
C LEU A 160 -8.34 -14.32 -1.87
N LEU A 161 -9.39 -13.66 -2.36
CA LEU A 161 -9.29 -12.30 -2.91
C LEU A 161 -9.44 -11.26 -1.78
N VAL A 162 -8.41 -10.45 -1.57
CA VAL A 162 -8.40 -9.39 -0.55
C VAL A 162 -8.76 -8.06 -1.20
N LEU A 163 -9.90 -7.49 -0.80
CA LEU A 163 -10.39 -6.19 -1.25
C LEU A 163 -10.57 -5.27 -0.06
N ASP A 164 -10.23 -4.00 -0.27
CA ASP A 164 -10.50 -2.93 0.68
C ASP A 164 -11.61 -2.01 0.15
N GLU A 165 -12.36 -1.40 1.06
CA GLU A 165 -13.33 -0.36 0.73
C GLU A 165 -12.58 0.91 0.31
N LEU A 166 -12.79 1.38 -0.93
CA LEU A 166 -12.04 2.52 -1.47
C LEU A 166 -12.24 3.78 -0.62
N SER A 167 -13.48 4.09 -0.22
CA SER A 167 -13.75 5.29 0.59
C SER A 167 -13.11 5.24 1.98
N CYS A 168 -12.89 4.05 2.52
CA CYS A 168 -12.17 3.88 3.78
C CYS A 168 -10.69 4.24 3.60
N LYS A 169 -10.07 3.78 2.50
CA LYS A 169 -8.69 4.12 2.16
C LYS A 169 -8.50 5.62 1.92
N GLU A 170 -9.38 6.23 1.13
CA GLU A 170 -9.36 7.68 0.88
C GLU A 170 -9.45 8.47 2.20
N SER A 171 -10.38 8.07 3.07
CA SER A 171 -10.55 8.71 4.38
C SER A 171 -9.33 8.52 5.27
N ALA A 172 -8.74 7.32 5.27
CA ALA A 172 -7.54 7.02 6.05
C ALA A 172 -6.34 7.87 5.60
N PHE A 173 -6.14 8.01 4.28
CA PHE A 173 -5.11 8.89 3.73
C PHE A 173 -5.36 10.35 4.11
N SER A 174 -6.57 10.88 3.90
CA SER A 174 -6.92 12.26 4.24
C SER A 174 -6.62 12.57 5.71
N LEU A 175 -7.09 11.71 6.61
CA LEU A 175 -6.87 11.87 8.04
C LEU A 175 -5.37 11.79 8.39
N ALA A 176 -4.63 10.84 7.82
CA ALA A 176 -3.19 10.71 8.06
C ALA A 176 -2.44 11.98 7.61
N PHE A 177 -2.79 12.55 6.46
CA PHE A 177 -2.21 13.80 5.97
C PHE A 177 -2.56 14.99 6.86
N GLU A 178 -3.82 15.13 7.25
CA GLU A 178 -4.28 16.22 8.12
C GLU A 178 -3.56 16.19 9.48
N VAL A 179 -3.49 15.01 10.11
CA VAL A 179 -2.81 14.83 11.39
C VAL A 179 -1.31 15.09 11.25
N THR A 180 -0.66 14.56 10.21
CA THR A 180 0.78 14.79 9.97
C THR A 180 1.07 16.27 9.73
N SER A 181 0.26 16.95 8.92
CA SER A 181 0.39 18.38 8.66
C SER A 181 0.22 19.21 9.93
N LEU A 182 -0.75 18.86 10.78
CA LEU A 182 -0.96 19.51 12.07
C LEU A 182 0.26 19.32 12.99
N LEU A 183 0.79 18.10 13.08
CA LEU A 183 1.96 17.78 13.90
C LEU A 183 3.21 18.54 13.42
N LEU A 184 3.46 18.58 12.11
CA LEU A 184 4.62 19.29 11.53
C LEU A 184 4.55 20.81 11.72
N ARG A 185 3.35 21.39 11.83
CA ARG A 185 3.15 22.83 12.09
C ARG A 185 3.21 23.18 13.59
N THR A 186 3.10 22.18 14.46
CA THR A 186 3.07 22.42 15.91
C THR A 186 4.50 22.64 16.42
N THR A 187 4.81 23.88 16.81
CA THR A 187 6.14 24.26 17.30
C THR A 187 6.25 24.33 18.82
N VAL A 188 5.12 24.31 19.55
CA VAL A 188 5.09 24.43 21.02
C VAL A 188 4.18 23.36 21.63
N VAL A 189 4.72 22.58 22.55
CA VAL A 189 3.97 21.61 23.36
C VAL A 189 3.96 22.10 24.81
N VAL A 190 2.78 22.46 25.32
CA VAL A 190 2.62 22.87 26.72
C VAL A 190 2.27 21.64 27.55
N ASN A 191 3.24 21.14 28.33
CA ASN A 191 2.98 20.10 29.32
C ASN A 191 2.41 20.73 30.60
N LYS A 192 1.20 20.31 31.00
CA LYS A 192 0.73 20.53 32.37
C LYS A 192 1.47 19.58 33.30
N ARG A 193 2.22 20.14 34.25
CA ARG A 193 2.68 19.42 35.45
C ARG A 193 1.53 19.32 36.45
#